data_AF-A0A9P0KW59-F1
#
_entry.id   AF-A0A9P0KW59-F1
#
_cell.length_a   1.000
_cell.length_b   1.000
_cell.length_c   1.000
_cell.angle_alpha   90.00
_cell.angle_beta   90.00
_cell.angle_gamma   90.00
#
_symmetry.space_group_name_H-M   'P 1'
#
loop_
_entity.id
_entity.type
_entity.pdbx_description
1 polymer ?
#
loop_
_entity_poly.entity_id
_entity_poly.type
_entity_poly.pdbx_seq_one_letter_code
_entity_poly.pdbx_strand_id
1 'polypeptide(L)'
;MGESTCFEGKCLCKSEYTGKDCSCSTSTSNCHLPDSPEMCNSNGKCHCNKCECNQGYSDKFCEVNGSNNTICEIYKPYVEEAATSEKYKFQRNGVDIYVDVVGDATQDG
;
A
#
# COMPACT_ATOMS: atom_id res chain seq x y z
N MET A 1 20.78 -6.14 -4.65
CA MET A 1 20.90 -7.60 -4.86
C MET A 1 20.09 -7.95 -6.09
N GLY A 2 20.73 -8.12 -7.25
CA GLY A 2 20.05 -8.51 -8.49
C GLY A 2 20.99 -9.41 -9.26
N GLU A 3 20.71 -10.71 -9.30
CA GLU A 3 21.43 -11.61 -10.20
C GLU A 3 20.61 -11.69 -11.48
N SER A 4 20.77 -10.69 -12.34
CA SER A 4 20.41 -10.76 -13.75
C SER A 4 21.70 -11.00 -14.53
N THR A 5 21.74 -12.06 -15.32
CA THR A 5 22.89 -12.32 -16.20
C THR A 5 22.57 -11.72 -17.56
N CYS A 6 23.31 -10.71 -18.00
CA CYS A 6 23.14 -10.14 -19.33
C CYS A 6 24.22 -10.66 -20.28
N PHE A 7 23.80 -11.19 -21.43
CA PHE A 7 24.67 -11.70 -22.49
C PHE A 7 24.25 -11.08 -23.82
N GLU A 8 25.19 -10.45 -24.53
CA GLU A 8 24.97 -9.78 -25.83
C GLU A 8 23.77 -8.82 -25.86
N GLY A 9 23.59 -8.02 -24.80
CA GLY A 9 22.51 -7.04 -24.71
C GLY A 9 21.13 -7.60 -24.39
N LYS A 10 21.03 -8.90 -24.08
CA LYS A 10 19.81 -9.54 -23.55
C LYS A 10 20.04 -9.95 -22.10
N CYS A 11 19.18 -9.48 -21.20
CA CYS A 11 19.23 -9.85 -19.79
C CYS A 11 18.31 -11.05 -19.52
N LEU A 12 18.87 -12.08 -18.87
CA LEU A 12 18.12 -13.20 -18.32
C LEU A 12 17.67 -12.83 -16.91
N CYS A 13 16.35 -12.70 -16.75
CA CYS A 13 15.75 -12.33 -15.48
C CYS A 13 15.52 -13.55 -14.59
N LYS A 14 15.57 -13.34 -13.27
CA LYS A 14 15.03 -14.32 -12.31
C LYS A 14 13.53 -14.50 -12.53
N SER A 15 12.96 -15.62 -12.06
CA SER A 15 11.53 -15.94 -12.22
C SER A 15 10.59 -14.81 -11.79
N GLU A 16 10.99 -14.02 -10.78
CA GLU A 16 10.18 -12.94 -10.21
C GLU A 16 10.36 -11.57 -10.89
N TYR A 17 11.11 -11.50 -12.00
CA TYR A 17 11.45 -10.26 -12.70
C TYR A 17 11.31 -10.39 -14.22
N THR A 18 11.00 -9.28 -14.87
CA THR A 18 10.80 -9.16 -16.32
C THR A 18 11.27 -7.78 -16.83
N GLY A 19 11.14 -7.56 -18.13
CA GLY A 19 11.60 -6.34 -18.82
C GLY A 19 13.01 -6.48 -19.37
N LYS A 20 13.42 -5.51 -20.20
CA LYS A 20 14.73 -5.52 -20.88
C LYS A 20 15.91 -5.50 -19.92
N ASP A 21 15.71 -4.92 -18.75
CA ASP A 21 16.69 -4.70 -17.69
C ASP A 21 16.36 -5.48 -16.40
N CYS A 22 15.37 -6.37 -16.45
CA CYS A 22 14.91 -7.15 -15.29
C CYS A 22 14.49 -6.31 -14.07
N SER A 23 14.08 -5.06 -14.28
CA SER A 23 13.66 -4.15 -13.21
C SER A 23 12.20 -4.31 -12.80
N CYS A 24 11.38 -4.95 -13.65
CA CYS A 24 9.95 -5.08 -13.44
C CYS A 24 9.65 -6.35 -12.65
N SER A 25 9.12 -6.25 -11.43
CA SER A 25 8.70 -7.44 -10.67
C SER A 25 7.42 -8.03 -11.25
N THR A 26 7.35 -9.36 -11.35
CA THR A 26 6.13 -10.09 -11.76
C THR A 26 5.14 -10.26 -10.60
N SER A 27 5.55 -9.97 -9.37
CA SER A 27 4.70 -10.03 -8.19
C SER A 27 3.63 -8.93 -8.22
N THR A 28 2.48 -9.20 -7.61
CA THR A 28 1.39 -8.23 -7.41
C THR A 28 1.12 -7.97 -5.93
N SER A 29 1.94 -8.49 -5.01
CA SER A 29 1.69 -8.43 -3.57
C SER A 29 1.59 -7.00 -3.03
N ASN A 30 2.28 -6.04 -3.64
CA ASN A 30 2.21 -4.62 -3.27
C ASN A 30 1.12 -3.84 -4.00
N CYS A 31 0.22 -4.52 -4.71
CA CYS A 31 -0.91 -3.91 -5.40
C CYS A 31 -2.26 -4.18 -4.71
N HIS A 32 -2.25 -4.74 -3.50
CA HIS A 32 -3.47 -5.04 -2.74
C HIS A 32 -3.50 -4.28 -1.43
N LEU A 33 -4.66 -3.69 -1.11
CA LEU A 33 -4.93 -3.19 0.23
C LEU A 33 -4.99 -4.36 1.23
N PRO A 34 -4.73 -4.11 2.53
CA PRO A 34 -4.92 -5.10 3.57
C PRO A 34 -6.35 -5.67 3.53
N ASP A 35 -6.44 -6.99 3.37
CA ASP A 35 -7.69 -7.77 3.31
C ASP A 35 -8.63 -7.42 2.16
N SER A 36 -8.12 -6.77 1.13
CA SER A 36 -8.86 -6.56 -0.10
C SER A 36 -8.35 -7.49 -1.20
N PRO A 37 -9.23 -8.29 -1.84
CA PRO A 37 -8.85 -9.05 -3.03
C PRO A 37 -8.65 -8.15 -4.25
N GLU A 38 -9.05 -6.89 -4.16
CA GLU A 38 -9.04 -5.95 -5.28
C GLU A 38 -7.62 -5.50 -5.60
N MET A 39 -7.29 -5.56 -6.88
CA MET A 39 -6.01 -5.07 -7.38
C MET A 39 -6.12 -3.56 -7.58
N CYS A 40 -5.19 -2.81 -6.97
CA CYS A 40 -5.16 -1.36 -7.02
C CYS A 40 -6.51 -0.73 -6.66
N ASN A 41 -7.18 -1.29 -5.63
CA ASN A 41 -8.48 -0.87 -5.15
C ASN A 41 -9.54 -0.76 -6.28
N SER A 42 -9.43 -1.60 -7.32
CA SER A 42 -10.24 -1.55 -8.54
C SER A 42 -10.13 -0.24 -9.37
N ASN A 43 -9.17 0.62 -9.01
CA ASN A 43 -8.98 1.97 -9.54
C ASN A 43 -7.65 2.14 -10.26
N GLY A 44 -7.07 1.06 -10.76
CA GLY A 44 -5.83 1.09 -11.52
C GLY A 44 -5.44 -0.27 -12.08
N LYS A 45 -4.22 -0.33 -12.62
CA LYS A 45 -3.59 -1.57 -13.08
C LYS A 45 -2.31 -1.80 -12.32
N CYS A 46 -2.05 -3.03 -11.90
CA CYS A 46 -0.78 -3.38 -11.31
C CYS A 46 0.26 -3.60 -12.41
N HIS A 47 1.29 -2.77 -12.44
CA HIS A 47 2.44 -2.89 -13.33
C HIS A 47 3.73 -2.91 -12.49
N CYS A 48 4.56 -3.94 -12.68
CA CYS A 48 5.82 -4.08 -11.96
C CYS A 48 5.71 -4.00 -10.42
N ASN A 49 4.68 -4.65 -9.86
CA ASN A 49 4.35 -4.62 -8.43
C ASN A 49 4.03 -3.23 -7.87
N LYS A 50 3.54 -2.33 -8.72
CA LYS A 50 3.10 -0.96 -8.39
C LYS A 50 1.79 -0.65 -9.09
N CYS A 51 0.95 0.16 -8.46
CA CYS A 51 -0.31 0.57 -9.08
C CYS A 51 -0.15 1.78 -10.00
N GLU A 52 -0.67 1.64 -11.21
CA GLU A 52 -0.89 2.73 -12.16
C GLU A 52 -2.36 3.16 -12.04
N CYS A 53 -2.62 4.28 -11.37
CA CYS A 53 -3.97 4.70 -11.02
C CYS A 53 -4.74 5.34 -12.19
N ASN A 54 -6.04 5.07 -12.22
CA ASN A 54 -6.99 5.74 -13.09
C ASN A 54 -7.09 7.24 -12.73
N GLN A 55 -7.57 8.05 -13.66
CA GLN A 55 -7.73 9.49 -13.45
C GLN A 55 -8.58 9.79 -12.20
N GLY A 56 -8.07 10.69 -11.34
CA GLY A 56 -8.73 11.09 -10.09
C GLY A 56 -8.42 10.19 -8.89
N TYR A 57 -7.66 9.10 -9.09
CA TYR A 57 -7.18 8.24 -8.01
C TYR A 57 -5.69 8.39 -7.79
N SER A 58 -5.25 8.26 -6.53
CA SER A 58 -3.84 8.39 -6.16
C SER A 58 -3.43 7.45 -5.03
N ASP A 59 -2.14 7.53 -4.68
CA ASP A 59 -1.46 6.76 -3.65
C ASP A 59 -1.18 5.30 -4.02
N LYS A 60 -0.64 4.55 -3.06
CA LYS A 60 0.07 3.29 -3.32
C LYS A 60 -0.82 2.24 -3.99
N PHE A 61 -2.09 2.23 -3.62
CA PHE A 61 -3.09 1.25 -4.03
C PHE A 61 -4.26 1.90 -4.76
N CYS A 62 -4.16 3.16 -5.21
CA CYS A 62 -5.26 3.92 -5.80
C CYS A 62 -6.47 4.07 -4.87
N GLU A 63 -6.19 4.26 -3.58
CA GLU A 63 -7.16 4.34 -2.49
C GLU A 63 -7.72 5.74 -2.25
N VAL A 64 -7.04 6.78 -2.74
CA VAL A 64 -7.45 8.18 -2.55
C VAL A 64 -8.22 8.67 -3.76
N ASN A 65 -9.36 9.32 -3.54
CA ASN A 65 -10.15 10.04 -4.55
C ASN A 65 -10.74 11.33 -3.94
N GLY A 66 -10.11 12.48 -4.20
CA GLY A 66 -10.48 13.73 -3.56
C GLY A 66 -10.30 13.65 -2.04
N SER A 67 -11.41 13.74 -1.30
CA SER A 67 -11.41 13.59 0.18
C SER A 67 -11.68 12.16 0.66
N ASN A 68 -11.97 11.23 -0.25
CA ASN A 68 -12.22 9.84 0.10
C ASN A 68 -10.90 9.08 0.14
N ASN A 69 -10.72 8.23 1.16
CA ASN A 69 -9.58 7.34 1.27
C ASN A 69 -10.03 5.98 1.82
N THR A 70 -9.93 4.93 1.00
CA THR A 70 -10.35 3.57 1.41
C THR A 70 -9.54 3.04 2.60
N ILE A 71 -8.27 3.41 2.74
CA ILE A 71 -7.46 3.07 3.93
C ILE A 71 -8.06 3.69 5.19
N CYS A 72 -8.50 4.95 5.13
CA CYS A 72 -9.14 5.61 6.27
C CYS A 72 -10.40 4.84 6.71
N GLU A 73 -11.25 4.42 5.76
CA GLU A 73 -12.45 3.64 6.09
C GLU A 73 -12.12 2.27 6.70
N ILE A 74 -11.08 1.60 6.19
CA ILE A 74 -10.60 0.31 6.72
C ILE A 74 -10.13 0.44 8.17
N TYR A 75 -9.48 1.55 8.52
CA TYR A 75 -8.87 1.74 9.85
C TYR A 75 -9.68 2.59 10.82
N LYS A 76 -10.72 3.26 10.34
CA LYS A 76 -11.65 4.09 11.13
C LYS A 76 -12.10 3.45 12.46
N PRO A 77 -12.54 2.18 12.52
CA PRO A 77 -12.98 1.61 13.80
C PRO A 77 -11.86 1.53 14.85
N TYR A 78 -10.61 1.28 14.44
CA TYR A 78 -9.48 1.24 15.37
C TYR A 78 -9.13 2.63 15.89
N VAL A 79 -9.24 3.64 15.03
CA VAL A 79 -9.02 5.05 15.39
C VAL A 79 -10.12 5.53 16.34
N GLU A 80 -11.38 5.21 16.07
CA GLU A 80 -12.51 5.54 16.94
C GLU A 80 -12.42 4.84 18.31
N GLU A 81 -11.99 3.57 18.34
CA GLU A 81 -11.76 2.84 19.60
C GLU A 81 -10.61 3.47 20.40
N ALA A 82 -9.49 3.81 19.74
CA ALA A 82 -8.36 4.49 20.37
C ALA A 82 -8.69 5.92 20.86
N ALA A 83 -9.59 6.62 20.18
CA ALA A 83 -10.02 7.97 20.59
C ALA A 83 -10.93 7.95 21.83
N THR A 84 -11.61 6.83 22.09
CA THR A 84 -12.59 6.70 23.18
C THR A 84 -12.11 5.82 24.34
N SER A 85 -10.98 5.14 24.17
CA SER A 85 -10.42 4.22 25.17
C SER A 85 -8.90 4.35 25.24
N GLU A 86 -8.28 3.94 26.35
CA GLU A 86 -6.81 3.88 26.48
C GLU A 86 -6.19 2.68 25.73
N LYS A 87 -6.87 2.17 24.68
CA LYS A 87 -6.42 1.03 23.90
C LYS A 87 -5.90 1.51 22.55
N TYR A 88 -4.58 1.48 22.40
CA TYR A 88 -3.86 1.96 21.22
C TYR A 88 -3.23 0.83 20.39
N LYS A 89 -3.35 -0.42 20.85
CA LYS A 89 -2.80 -1.61 20.19
C LYS A 89 -3.92 -2.55 19.77
N PHE A 90 -3.90 -2.95 18.51
CA PHE A 90 -4.86 -3.86 17.90
C PHE A 90 -4.15 -4.97 17.14
N GLN A 91 -4.80 -6.13 16.99
CA GLN A 91 -4.30 -7.20 16.13
C GLN A 91 -5.24 -7.41 14.95
N ARG A 92 -4.65 -7.57 13.77
CA ARG A 92 -5.38 -7.88 12.53
C ARG A 92 -4.52 -8.79 11.65
N ASN A 93 -5.01 -10.00 11.38
CA ASN A 93 -4.32 -11.01 10.56
C ASN A 93 -2.85 -11.26 10.94
N GLY A 94 -2.59 -11.31 12.25
CA GLY A 94 -1.25 -11.51 12.79
C GLY A 94 -0.33 -10.28 12.73
N VAL A 95 -0.85 -9.12 12.31
CA VAL A 95 -0.15 -7.84 12.32
C VAL A 95 -0.60 -7.02 13.53
N ASP A 96 0.37 -6.49 14.27
CA ASP A 96 0.13 -5.49 15.33
C ASP A 96 -0.07 -4.11 14.70
N ILE A 97 -1.22 -3.49 14.97
CA ILE A 97 -1.56 -2.13 14.56
C ILE A 97 -1.46 -1.23 15.79
N TYR A 98 -0.80 -0.09 15.65
CA TYR A 98 -0.65 0.93 16.68
C TYR A 98 -1.33 2.21 16.22
N VAL A 99 -2.12 2.84 17.10
CA VAL A 99 -2.77 4.13 16.85
C VAL A 99 -2.15 5.17 17.76
N ASP A 100 -1.44 6.12 17.16
CA ASP A 100 -0.88 7.26 17.87
C ASP A 100 -1.86 8.43 17.81
N VAL A 101 -2.41 8.82 18.97
CA VAL A 101 -3.25 10.01 19.09
C VAL A 101 -2.37 11.21 19.37
N VAL A 102 -2.12 12.02 18.34
CA VAL A 102 -1.37 13.27 18.47
C VAL A 102 -2.36 14.38 18.81
N GLY A 103 -2.36 14.81 20.07
CA GLY A 103 -3.05 16.03 20.47
C GLY A 103 -2.15 17.24 20.26
N ASP A 104 -2.56 18.18 19.43
CA ASP A 104 -1.98 19.52 19.45
C ASP A 104 -2.50 20.22 20.70
N ALA A 105 -1.62 20.47 21.67
CA ALA A 105 -1.94 21.36 22.79
C ALA A 105 -2.10 22.77 22.22
N THR A 106 -3.33 23.16 21.88
CA THR A 106 -3.64 24.57 21.66
C THR A 106 -3.47 25.28 23.00
N GLN A 107 -2.32 25.91 23.19
CA GLN A 107 -2.16 26.93 24.22
C GLN A 107 -3.04 28.12 23.80
N ASP A 108 -4.31 28.07 24.16
CA ASP A 108 -5.15 29.26 24.25
C ASP A 108 -4.58 30.08 25.42
N GLY A 109 -3.89 31.17 25.08
CA GLY A 109 -3.29 32.11 26.03
C GLY A 109 -4.22 33.27 26.34
#